data_AF-A0A1Y0UVN4-F1
#
_entry.id   AF-A0A1Y0UVN4-F1
#
_cell.length_a   1.000
_cell.length_b   1.000
_cell.length_c   1.000
_cell.angle_alpha   90.00
_cell.angle_beta   90.00
_cell.angle_gamma   90.00
#
_symmetry.space_group_name_H-M   'P 1'
#
loop_
_entity.id
_entity.type
_entity.pdbx_description
1 polymer ?
#
loop_
_entity_poly.entity_id
_entity_poly.type
_entity_poly.pdbx_seq_one_letter_code
_entity_poly.pdbx_strand_id
1 'polypeptide(L)' 'MSNTPTAMTEAERDHLANYKKPHLLLHKAEQIARAIHDLSHPENEVVFPEVRHWLADELCSTLSRLQEVTGGETWRPQK' A
#
# COMPACT_ATOMS: atom_id res chain seq x y z
N MET A 1 -20.68 23.44 -16.52
CA MET A 1 -19.36 23.13 -15.94
C MET A 1 -19.03 21.71 -16.33
N SER A 2 -18.19 21.55 -17.35
CA SER A 2 -17.82 20.23 -17.87
C SER A 2 -16.63 19.72 -17.07
N ASN A 3 -16.84 18.70 -16.24
CA ASN A 3 -15.76 17.95 -15.59
C ASN A 3 -15.04 17.16 -16.69
N THR A 4 -14.02 17.74 -17.32
CA THR A 4 -13.11 16.97 -18.16
C THR A 4 -12.34 16.03 -17.23
N PRO A 5 -12.44 14.70 -17.39
CA PRO A 5 -11.57 13.80 -16.63
C PRO A 5 -10.14 14.14 -17.04
N THR A 6 -9.31 14.50 -16.07
CA THR A 6 -7.87 14.69 -16.27
C THR A 6 -7.34 13.42 -16.92
N ALA A 7 -6.73 13.55 -18.11
CA ALA A 7 -6.18 12.40 -18.81
C ALA A 7 -5.07 11.78 -17.97
N MET A 8 -5.34 10.58 -17.45
CA MET A 8 -4.41 9.84 -16.60
C MET A 8 -3.09 9.59 -17.35
N THR A 9 -1.96 9.88 -16.71
CA THR A 9 -0.62 9.67 -17.24
C THR A 9 -0.32 8.19 -17.44
N GLU A 10 0.70 7.88 -18.24
CA GLU A 10 1.16 6.49 -18.46
C GLU A 10 1.62 5.83 -17.17
N ALA A 11 2.35 6.57 -16.32
CA ALA A 11 2.78 6.10 -15.01
C ALA A 11 1.59 5.74 -14.10
N GLU A 12 0.52 6.55 -14.09
CA GLU A 12 -0.69 6.26 -13.32
C GLU A 12 -1.43 5.02 -13.86
N ARG A 13 -1.46 4.83 -15.19
CA ARG A 13 -2.02 3.62 -15.81
C ARG A 13 -1.24 2.37 -15.42
N ASP A 14 0.08 2.42 -15.48
CA ASP A 14 0.96 1.31 -15.13
C ASP A 14 0.87 0.97 -13.64
N HIS A 15 0.80 2.00 -12.79
CA HIS A 15 0.54 1.86 -11.36
C HIS A 15 -0.79 1.14 -11.11
N LEU A 16 -1.87 1.57 -11.76
CA LEU A 16 -3.18 0.91 -11.69
C LEU A 16 -3.16 -0.53 -12.21
N ALA A 17 -2.39 -0.83 -13.24
CA ALA A 17 -2.21 -2.18 -13.76
C ALA A 17 -1.46 -3.08 -12.77
N ASN A 18 -0.45 -2.54 -12.09
CA ASN A 18 0.29 -3.25 -11.04
C ASN A 18 -0.57 -3.52 -9.80
N TYR A 19 -1.51 -2.62 -9.48
CA TYR A 19 -2.53 -2.81 -8.42
C TYR A 19 -3.53 -3.94 -8.68
N LYS A 20 -3.44 -4.64 -9.81
CA LYS A 20 -4.25 -5.83 -10.12
C LYS A 20 -3.47 -7.13 -10.04
N LYS A 21 -2.14 -7.09 -9.88
CA LYS A 21 -1.27 -8.26 -9.89
C LYS A 21 -0.91 -8.67 -8.46
N PRO A 22 -1.41 -9.82 -7.94
CA PRO A 22 -1.17 -10.22 -6.56
C PRO A 22 0.30 -10.30 -6.15
N HIS A 23 1.16 -10.84 -7.03
CA HIS A 23 2.59 -10.97 -6.74
C HIS A 23 3.30 -9.61 -6.62
N LEU A 24 2.87 -8.59 -7.37
CA LEU A 24 3.44 -7.23 -7.26
C LEU A 24 2.95 -6.52 -6.00
N LEU A 25 1.68 -6.72 -5.62
CA LEU A 25 1.13 -6.20 -4.37
C LEU A 25 1.82 -6.84 -3.15
N LEU A 26 2.06 -8.16 -3.18
CA LEU A 26 2.82 -8.86 -2.14
C LEU A 26 4.25 -8.31 -2.06
N HIS A 27 4.95 -8.20 -3.20
CA HIS A 27 6.30 -7.64 -3.23
C HIS A 27 6.36 -6.22 -2.64
N LYS A 28 5.41 -5.36 -3.00
CA LYS A 28 5.28 -4.01 -2.46
C LYS A 28 5.02 -4.03 -0.94
N ALA A 29 4.11 -4.87 -0.46
CA ALA A 29 3.84 -5.00 0.97
C ALA A 29 5.10 -5.41 1.75
N GLU A 30 5.89 -6.34 1.23
CA GLU A 30 7.16 -6.73 1.87
C GLU A 30 8.19 -5.60 1.87
N GLN A 31 8.29 -4.80 0.79
CA GLN A 31 9.18 -3.63 0.74
C GLN A 31 8.79 -2.58 1.77
N ILE A 32 7.49 -2.31 1.93
CA ILE A 32 6.98 -1.37 2.93
C ILE A 32 7.25 -1.89 4.34
N ALA A 33 6.98 -3.17 4.61
CA ALA A 33 7.24 -3.79 5.90
C ALA A 33 8.73 -3.71 6.30
N ARG A 34 9.63 -3.94 5.34
CA ARG A 34 11.08 -3.75 5.54
C ARG A 34 11.44 -2.31 5.88
N ALA A 35 10.88 -1.33 5.15
CA ALA A 35 11.12 0.08 5.43
C ALA A 35 10.61 0.49 6.83
N ILE A 36 9.45 0.01 7.25
CA ILE A 36 8.91 0.25 8.61
C ILE A 36 9.84 -0.36 9.66
N HIS A 37 10.31 -1.60 9.45
CA HIS A 37 11.25 -2.26 10.35
C HIS A 37 12.55 -1.46 10.52
N ASP A 38 13.13 -0.98 9.42
CA ASP A 38 14.37 -0.20 9.44
C ASP A 38 14.17 1.15 10.16
N LEU A 39 13.00 1.77 10.00
CA LEU A 39 12.62 3.00 10.70
C LEU A 39 12.23 2.78 12.18
N SER A 40 11.95 1.54 12.57
CA SER A 40 11.63 1.18 13.97
C SER A 40 12.87 1.00 14.84
N HIS A 41 14.07 1.16 14.27
CA HIS A 41 15.29 1.21 15.06
C HIS A 41 15.25 2.41 16.01
N PRO A 42 15.71 2.28 17.28
CA PRO A 42 15.62 3.34 18.29
C PRO A 42 16.23 4.68 17.84
N GLU A 43 17.24 4.62 16.98
CA GLU A 43 17.93 5.78 16.40
C GLU A 43 17.04 6.56 15.40
N ASN A 44 16.11 5.88 14.73
CA ASN A 44 15.21 6.43 13.72
C ASN A 44 13.81 6.71 14.27
N GLU A 45 13.48 6.13 15.43
CA GLU A 45 12.15 6.14 16.03
C GLU A 45 11.65 7.58 16.28
N VAL A 46 12.55 8.48 16.69
CA VAL A 46 12.22 9.87 17.01
C VAL A 46 12.27 10.78 15.77
N VAL A 47 13.01 10.38 14.73
CA VAL A 47 13.36 11.28 13.62
C VAL A 47 12.25 11.32 12.56
N PHE A 48 11.55 10.21 12.31
CA PHE A 48 10.57 10.12 11.22
C PHE A 48 9.23 9.51 11.64
N PRO A 49 8.53 10.07 12.66
CA PRO A 49 7.22 9.54 13.08
C PRO A 49 6.18 9.61 11.96
N GLU A 50 6.13 10.69 11.18
CA GLU A 50 5.16 10.85 10.09
C GLU A 50 5.38 9.85 8.94
N VAL A 51 6.64 9.59 8.59
CA VAL A 51 6.98 8.62 7.54
C VAL A 51 6.57 7.21 7.93
N ARG A 52 6.73 6.84 9.21
CA ARG A 52 6.29 5.52 9.72
C ARG A 52 4.77 5.37 9.65
N HIS A 53 4.02 6.40 10.04
CA HIS A 53 2.55 6.37 9.94
C HIS A 53 2.11 6.26 8.48
N TRP A 54 2.68 7.06 7.59
CA TRP A 54 2.37 7.00 6.16
C TRP A 54 2.69 5.62 5.56
N LEU A 55 3.84 5.03 5.90
CA LEU A 55 4.18 3.67 5.45
C LEU A 55 3.22 2.61 6.03
N ALA A 56 2.78 2.75 7.28
CA ALA A 56 1.81 1.85 7.87
C ALA A 56 0.45 1.92 7.15
N ASP A 57 -0.02 3.13 6.82
CA ASP A 57 -1.24 3.33 6.03
C ASP A 57 -1.11 2.73 4.63
N GLU A 58 0.04 2.93 3.98
CA GLU A 58 0.31 2.37 2.65
C GLU A 58 0.41 0.83 2.68
N LEU A 59 0.95 0.25 3.76
CA LEU A 59 0.97 -1.20 3.98
C LEU A 59 -0.46 -1.75 4.10
N CYS A 60 -1.29 -1.12 4.95
CA CYS A 60 -2.69 -1.50 5.13
C CYS A 60 -3.48 -1.42 3.82
N SER A 61 -3.29 -0.34 3.05
CA SER A 61 -3.91 -0.16 1.73
C SER A 61 -3.47 -1.25 0.74
N THR A 62 -2.16 -1.55 0.70
CA THR A 62 -1.59 -2.57 -0.20
C THR A 62 -2.11 -3.97 0.15
N LEU A 63 -2.19 -4.31 1.44
CA LEU A 63 -2.71 -5.60 1.90
C LEU A 63 -4.22 -5.74 1.67
N SER A 64 -4.99 -4.67 1.89
CA SER A 64 -6.43 -4.64 1.58
C SER A 64 -6.65 -4.89 0.09
N ARG A 65 -5.86 -4.24 -0.76
CA ARG A 65 -5.93 -4.46 -2.20
C ARG A 65 -5.52 -5.88 -2.59
N LEU A 66 -4.48 -6.42 -1.96
CA LEU A 66 -4.05 -7.81 -2.17
C LEU A 66 -5.18 -8.78 -1.85
N GLN A 67 -5.89 -8.58 -0.74
CA GLN A 67 -7.06 -9.36 -0.37
C GLN A 67 -8.17 -9.28 -1.43
N GLU A 68 -8.49 -8.08 -1.92
CA GLU A 68 -9.50 -7.89 -2.96
C GLU A 68 -9.17 -8.66 -4.25
N VAL A 69 -7.90 -8.61 -4.70
CA VAL A 69 -7.50 -9.24 -5.97
C VAL A 69 -7.26 -10.74 -5.86
N THR A 70 -7.01 -11.26 -4.66
CA THR A 70 -6.85 -12.69 -4.41
C THR A 70 -8.16 -13.37 -4.03
N GLY A 71 -9.26 -12.62 -3.92
CA GLY A 71 -10.57 -13.14 -3.55
C GLY A 71 -10.64 -13.58 -2.09
N GLY A 72 -9.80 -13.02 -1.22
CA GLY A 72 -9.83 -13.32 0.21
C GLY A 72 -11.17 -12.90 0.79
N GLU A 73 -11.97 -13.87 1.23
CA GLU A 73 -13.15 -13.62 2.06
C GLU A 73 -12.77 -12.64 3.17
N THR A 74 -13.59 -11.61 3.35
CA THR A 74 -13.42 -10.63 4.43
C THR A 74 -13.12 -11.38 5.73
N TRP A 75 -11.92 -11.21 6.29
CA TRP A 75 -11.62 -11.72 7.62
C TRP A 75 -12.59 -11.04 8.57
N ARG A 76 -13.65 -11.76 8.95
CA ARG A 76 -14.60 -11.30 9.95
C ARG A 76 -14.04 -11.76 11.29
N PRO A 77 -13.72 -10.86 12.23
CA PRO A 77 -13.45 -11.28 13.59
C PRO A 77 -14.68 -12.06 14.08
N GLN A 78 -14.49 -13.34 14.39
CA GLN A 78 -15.52 -14.10 15.08
C GLN A 78 -15.64 -13.52 16.49
N LYS A 79 -16.85 -13.07 16.82
CA LYS A 79 -17.23 -12.60 18.16
C LYS A 79 -17.23 -13.76 19.15
#